data_AF-K8EV68-F1
#
_entry.id   AF-K8EV68-F1
#
_cell.length_a   1.000
_cell.length_b   1.000
_cell.length_c   1.000
_cell.angle_alpha   90.00
_cell.angle_beta   90.00
_cell.angle_gamma   90.00
#
_symmetry.space_group_name_H-M   'P 1'
#
loop_
_entity.id
_entity.type
_entity.pdbx_description
1 polymer ?
#
loop_
_entity_poly.entity_id
_entity_poly.type
_entity_poly.pdbx_seq_one_letter_code
_entity_poly.pdbx_strand_id
1 'polypeptide(L)'
;MGGKKAPNNNNNNNNNNNSVVFVELKPSEIYFTFSKISDTFSGCSKTLMETLLQLEKRDISSRDIPAVAVVEIDKPTAGDEREEDDEESDDEEEDRRKSSARKKKKKNKMKTEKIFVSMNNRRLWVFKEAEKRGILQTIRVRLQPKEVGERLARKGSRNFRLDRISLDARIVAEKATAVVVDKEEEEEEPPRVE
;
A
#
# COMPACT_ATOMS: atom_id res chain seq x y z
N MET A 1 13.65 15.43 59.49
CA MET A 1 13.21 14.02 59.39
C MET A 1 12.08 13.96 58.38
N GLY A 2 12.44 13.66 57.12
CA GLY A 2 11.52 13.61 55.99
C GLY A 2 10.80 12.26 55.87
N GLY A 3 9.77 12.24 55.02
CA GLY A 3 9.15 10.99 54.56
C GLY A 3 7.65 11.08 54.29
N LYS A 4 7.20 11.99 53.41
CA LYS A 4 5.85 11.88 52.84
C LYS A 4 5.91 10.89 51.67
N LYS A 5 5.28 9.72 51.85
CA LYS A 5 5.14 8.68 50.82
C LYS A 5 4.28 9.20 49.66
N ALA A 6 4.78 9.08 48.44
CA ALA A 6 4.05 9.41 47.21
C ALA A 6 3.08 8.28 46.84
N PRO A 7 1.86 8.57 46.33
CA PRO A 7 0.98 7.55 45.78
C PRO A 7 1.48 7.08 44.41
N ASN A 8 1.70 5.77 44.31
CA ASN A 8 2.08 5.06 43.09
C ASN A 8 0.87 4.94 42.15
N ASN A 9 0.67 5.93 41.28
CA ASN A 9 -0.29 5.84 40.18
C ASN A 9 0.30 4.94 39.08
N ASN A 10 0.00 3.65 39.15
CA ASN A 10 0.20 2.72 38.05
C ASN A 10 -0.71 3.11 36.88
N ASN A 11 -0.15 3.89 35.97
CA ASN A 11 -0.79 4.33 34.75
C ASN A 11 -0.78 3.19 33.72
N ASN A 12 -1.61 2.17 33.94
CA ASN A 12 -1.89 1.16 32.91
C ASN A 12 -2.95 1.70 31.95
N ASN A 13 -2.54 2.65 31.11
CA ASN A 13 -3.30 3.04 29.93
C ASN A 13 -3.18 1.92 28.87
N ASN A 14 -3.94 0.86 29.06
CA ASN A 14 -4.35 -0.02 27.96
C ASN A 14 -5.38 0.75 27.13
N ASN A 15 -4.91 1.71 26.35
CA ASN A 15 -5.69 2.33 25.29
C ASN A 15 -5.88 1.31 24.17
N ASN A 16 -6.89 0.46 24.32
CA ASN A 16 -7.55 -0.21 23.20
C ASN A 16 -8.34 0.83 22.37
N ASN A 17 -7.64 1.84 21.86
CA ASN A 17 -8.21 2.83 20.97
C ASN A 17 -8.11 2.28 19.55
N ASN A 18 -9.16 1.58 19.13
CA ASN A 18 -9.47 1.39 17.72
C ASN A 18 -9.96 2.72 17.11
N SER A 19 -9.25 3.82 17.38
CA SER A 19 -9.52 5.14 16.82
C SER A 19 -9.07 5.08 15.38
N VAL A 20 -10.05 5.05 14.48
CA VAL A 20 -9.81 5.10 13.05
C VAL A 20 -9.18 6.46 12.71
N VAL A 21 -7.87 6.47 12.44
CA VAL A 21 -7.16 7.69 12.05
C VAL A 21 -7.40 7.93 10.58
N PHE A 22 -7.88 9.13 10.24
CA PHE A 22 -8.01 9.57 8.86
C PHE A 22 -6.91 10.57 8.54
N VAL A 23 -6.27 10.41 7.39
CA VAL A 23 -5.21 11.28 6.90
C VAL A 23 -5.54 11.68 5.47
N GLU A 24 -5.18 12.89 5.08
CA GLU A 24 -5.25 13.33 3.68
C GLU A 24 -3.91 13.04 3.01
N LEU A 25 -3.92 12.19 1.98
CA LEU A 25 -2.73 11.82 1.22
C LEU A 25 -3.00 12.03 -0.28
N LYS A 26 -1.92 12.25 -1.05
CA LYS A 26 -2.03 12.23 -2.50
C LYS A 26 -2.15 10.78 -2.99
N PRO A 27 -3.10 10.45 -3.87
CA PRO A 27 -3.21 9.12 -4.43
C PRO A 27 -1.88 8.62 -5.03
N SER A 28 -1.15 9.49 -5.74
CA SER A 28 0.15 9.21 -6.34
C SER A 28 1.25 8.77 -5.37
N GLU A 29 1.15 9.08 -4.07
CA GLU A 29 2.13 8.69 -3.05
C GLU A 29 1.86 7.28 -2.46
N ILE A 30 0.69 6.70 -2.75
CA ILE A 30 0.26 5.42 -2.17
C ILE A 30 0.59 4.28 -3.12
N TYR A 31 1.26 3.25 -2.62
CA TYR A 31 1.60 2.05 -3.38
C TYR A 31 0.43 1.06 -3.45
N PHE A 32 0.29 0.42 -4.60
CA PHE A 32 -0.56 -0.76 -4.77
C PHE A 32 0.13 -2.00 -4.19
N THR A 33 -0.63 -2.87 -3.54
CA THR A 33 -0.14 -4.20 -3.13
C THR A 33 0.05 -5.16 -4.30
N PHE A 34 -0.70 -4.95 -5.39
CA PHE A 34 -0.66 -5.76 -6.60
C PHE A 34 -0.72 -4.87 -7.83
N SER A 35 0.14 -5.14 -8.82
CA SER A 35 0.17 -4.42 -10.09
C SER A 35 -0.99 -4.81 -11.03
N LYS A 36 -1.75 -5.85 -10.70
CA LYS A 36 -2.92 -6.31 -11.45
C LYS A 36 -4.17 -6.12 -10.60
N ILE A 37 -5.15 -5.41 -11.12
CA ILE A 37 -6.44 -5.17 -10.48
C ILE A 37 -7.57 -5.59 -11.42
N SER A 38 -8.67 -6.07 -10.86
CA SER A 38 -9.90 -6.32 -11.63
C SER A 38 -10.59 -4.98 -11.94
N ASP A 39 -11.29 -4.94 -13.07
CA ASP A 39 -12.06 -3.82 -13.62
C ASP A 39 -13.39 -3.57 -12.90
N THR A 40 -13.85 -4.49 -12.07
CA THR A 40 -15.10 -4.39 -11.30
C THR A 40 -14.84 -4.25 -9.81
N PHE A 41 -15.78 -3.69 -9.04
CA PHE A 41 -15.71 -3.74 -7.57
C PHE A 41 -16.13 -5.13 -7.05
N SER A 42 -15.51 -5.59 -5.96
CA SER A 42 -15.86 -6.91 -5.41
C SER A 42 -17.26 -6.85 -4.81
N GLY A 43 -18.15 -7.74 -5.27
CA GLY A 43 -19.54 -7.79 -4.81
C GLY A 43 -20.46 -6.74 -5.44
N CYS A 44 -20.04 -6.05 -6.51
CA CYS A 44 -20.89 -5.13 -7.25
C CYS A 44 -20.58 -5.22 -8.76
N SER A 45 -21.60 -5.12 -9.61
CA SER A 45 -21.43 -5.05 -11.08
C SER A 45 -20.86 -3.72 -11.57
N LYS A 46 -20.70 -2.72 -10.69
CA LYS A 46 -20.09 -1.44 -11.03
C LYS A 46 -18.62 -1.59 -11.40
N THR A 47 -18.26 -1.04 -12.56
CA THR A 47 -16.86 -0.98 -13.00
C THR A 47 -16.12 0.19 -12.36
N LEU A 48 -14.79 0.08 -12.25
CA LEU A 48 -13.93 1.17 -11.81
C LEU A 48 -14.07 2.38 -12.76
N MET A 49 -14.22 2.10 -14.05
CA MET A 49 -14.38 3.11 -15.10
C MET A 49 -15.68 3.88 -14.95
N GLU A 50 -16.79 3.20 -14.67
CA GLU A 50 -18.09 3.83 -14.47
C GLU A 50 -18.08 4.75 -13.24
N THR A 51 -17.40 4.34 -12.18
CA THR A 51 -17.22 5.18 -10.97
C THR A 51 -16.32 6.38 -11.25
N LEU A 52 -15.26 6.21 -12.06
CA LEU A 52 -14.41 7.30 -12.50
C LEU A 52 -15.19 8.32 -13.36
N LEU A 53 -16.04 7.85 -14.27
CA LEU A 53 -16.91 8.71 -15.08
C LEU A 53 -17.94 9.45 -14.21
N GLN A 54 -18.49 8.81 -13.17
CA GLN A 54 -19.39 9.47 -12.22
C GLN A 54 -18.67 10.56 -11.42
N LEU A 55 -17.40 10.35 -11.03
CA LEU A 55 -16.57 11.39 -10.41
C LEU A 55 -16.32 12.56 -11.38
N GLU A 56 -16.03 12.25 -12.64
CA GLU A 56 -15.78 13.24 -13.70
C GLU A 56 -17.01 14.09 -13.99
N LYS A 57 -18.19 13.45 -14.07
CA LYS A 57 -19.49 14.12 -14.21
C LYS A 57 -19.95 14.84 -12.95
N ARG A 58 -19.25 14.65 -11.82
CA ARG A 58 -19.63 15.12 -10.48
C ARG A 58 -20.98 14.57 -9.98
N ASP A 59 -21.39 13.42 -10.50
CA ASP A 59 -22.56 12.68 -10.00
C ASP A 59 -22.30 12.13 -8.59
N ILE A 60 -21.03 11.80 -8.29
CA ILE A 60 -20.57 11.37 -6.96
C ILE A 60 -19.36 12.19 -6.53
N SER A 61 -19.20 12.41 -5.23
CA SER A 61 -18.03 13.06 -4.65
C SER A 61 -16.99 12.02 -4.18
N SER A 62 -15.75 12.47 -4.00
CA SER A 62 -14.69 11.66 -3.38
C SER A 62 -15.05 11.19 -1.96
N ARG A 63 -15.98 11.89 -1.30
CA ARG A 63 -16.51 11.54 0.03
C ARG A 63 -17.57 10.43 0.00
N ASP A 64 -18.25 10.23 -1.13
CA ASP A 64 -19.25 9.17 -1.30
C ASP A 64 -18.57 7.81 -1.51
N ILE A 65 -17.34 7.82 -2.03
CA ILE A 65 -16.53 6.61 -2.16
C ILE A 65 -15.94 6.27 -0.79
N PRO A 66 -16.10 5.03 -0.30
CA PRO A 66 -15.57 4.67 1.01
C PRO A 66 -14.04 4.79 1.04
N ALA A 67 -13.53 5.41 2.11
CA ALA A 67 -12.10 5.71 2.27
C ALA A 67 -11.20 4.49 2.03
N VAL A 68 -10.03 4.72 1.42
CA VAL A 68 -9.01 3.69 1.18
C VAL A 68 -8.32 3.37 2.50
N ALA A 69 -8.30 2.10 2.88
CA ALA A 69 -7.48 1.65 4.01
C ALA A 69 -6.01 1.57 3.59
N VAL A 70 -5.14 2.25 4.32
CA VAL A 70 -3.70 2.37 4.03
C VAL A 70 -2.92 1.93 5.26
N VAL A 71 -1.82 1.21 5.05
CA VAL A 71 -0.85 0.82 6.08
C VAL A 71 0.47 1.55 5.84
N GLU A 72 1.09 2.04 6.92
CA GLU A 72 2.47 2.55 6.91
C GLU A 72 3.42 1.35 7.06
N ILE A 73 4.42 1.24 6.19
CA ILE A 73 5.39 0.15 6.18
C ILE A 73 6.80 0.73 6.01
N ASP A 74 7.76 0.22 6.79
CA ASP A 74 9.19 0.47 6.60
C ASP A 74 9.74 -0.41 5.46
N LYS A 75 10.00 0.21 4.31
CA LYS A 75 10.69 -0.44 3.19
C LYS A 75 12.20 -0.33 3.40
N PRO A 76 12.95 -1.45 3.40
CA PRO A 76 14.40 -1.36 3.36
C PRO A 76 14.80 -0.78 2.01
N THR A 77 15.37 0.43 2.02
CA THR A 77 16.01 0.97 0.83
C THR A 77 17.33 0.24 0.70
N ALA A 78 17.55 -0.41 -0.44
CA ALA A 78 18.87 -0.95 -0.76
C ALA A 78 19.84 0.24 -0.73
N GLY A 79 20.59 0.36 0.35
CA GLY A 79 21.65 1.36 0.44
C GLY A 79 22.66 1.02 -0.65
N ASP A 80 22.88 2.00 -1.53
CA ASP A 80 24.06 2.16 -2.38
C ASP A 80 25.27 1.49 -1.70
N GLU A 81 25.76 0.39 -2.29
CA GLU A 81 27.00 -0.29 -1.87
C GLU A 81 28.22 0.54 -2.27
N ARG A 82 28.17 1.87 -2.14
CA ARG A 82 29.40 2.66 -2.15
C ARG A 82 30.09 2.45 -0.82
N GLU A 83 30.86 1.36 -0.81
CA GLU A 83 32.14 1.26 -0.14
C GLU A 83 32.84 2.62 -0.26
N GLU A 84 32.77 3.44 0.78
CA GLU A 84 33.86 4.36 1.05
C GLU A 84 34.98 3.46 1.58
N ASP A 85 35.96 3.20 0.71
CA ASP A 85 37.28 2.67 1.07
C ASP A 85 37.80 3.53 2.22
N ASP A 86 37.63 3.04 3.46
CA ASP A 86 38.37 3.55 4.60
C ASP A 86 39.81 3.11 4.38
N GLU A 87 40.61 4.04 3.86
CA GLU A 87 42.04 3.93 3.66
C GLU A 87 42.72 3.29 4.87
N GLU A 88 43.50 2.27 4.54
CA GLU A 88 44.52 1.64 5.37
C GLU A 88 45.36 2.69 6.10
N SER A 89 45.35 2.67 7.43
CA SER A 89 46.48 3.17 8.21
C SER A 89 46.99 2.03 9.06
N ASP A 90 47.94 1.33 8.44
CA ASP A 90 48.94 0.47 9.06
C ASP A 90 49.67 1.23 10.17
N ASP A 91 49.70 0.65 11.37
CA ASP A 91 50.78 0.91 12.32
C ASP A 91 50.91 -0.33 13.22
N GLU A 92 52.01 -1.03 13.01
CA GLU A 92 52.40 -2.24 13.71
C GLU A 92 52.68 -1.95 15.20
N GLU A 93 52.40 -2.95 16.04
CA GLU A 93 53.40 -3.55 16.96
C GLU A 93 52.80 -4.01 18.32
N GLU A 94 52.89 -5.33 18.46
CA GLU A 94 53.10 -6.19 19.63
C GLU A 94 52.13 -6.30 20.83
N ASP A 95 51.85 -7.60 21.06
CA ASP A 95 51.75 -8.26 22.35
C ASP A 95 50.48 -8.04 23.20
N ARG A 96 49.59 -9.04 23.17
CA ARG A 96 49.20 -9.85 24.35
C ARG A 96 47.94 -10.70 24.10
N ARG A 97 48.13 -12.01 24.31
CA ARG A 97 47.19 -12.95 24.95
C ARG A 97 45.75 -13.04 24.39
N LYS A 98 45.62 -14.04 23.53
CA LYS A 98 44.47 -14.93 23.28
C LYS A 98 43.39 -14.90 24.38
N SER A 99 42.32 -14.14 24.15
CA SER A 99 41.01 -14.38 24.75
C SER A 99 39.94 -14.30 23.66
N SER A 100 39.15 -15.37 23.55
CA SER A 100 38.13 -15.62 22.53
C SER A 100 36.91 -14.72 22.73
N ALA A 101 37.08 -13.42 22.53
CA ALA A 101 35.97 -12.48 22.42
C ALA A 101 35.31 -12.64 21.04
N ARG A 102 34.22 -13.41 21.00
CA ARG A 102 33.32 -13.56 19.86
C ARG A 102 32.89 -12.16 19.40
N LYS A 103 33.57 -11.61 18.38
CA LYS A 103 33.33 -10.27 17.81
C LYS A 103 31.88 -10.22 17.33
N LYS A 104 31.00 -9.61 18.15
CA LYS A 104 29.59 -9.38 17.79
C LYS A 104 29.60 -8.45 16.60
N LYS A 105 29.42 -9.01 15.41
CA LYS A 105 29.25 -8.30 14.15
C LYS A 105 28.15 -7.26 14.36
N LYS A 106 28.54 -5.98 14.43
CA LYS A 106 27.64 -4.83 14.54
C LYS A 106 26.77 -4.89 13.29
N LYS A 107 25.51 -5.33 13.41
CA LYS A 107 24.57 -5.34 12.29
C LYS A 107 24.41 -3.88 11.85
N ASN A 108 24.94 -3.53 10.69
CA ASN A 108 24.65 -2.25 10.06
C ASN A 108 23.13 -2.07 10.02
N LYS A 109 22.67 -0.95 10.59
CA LYS A 109 21.25 -0.62 10.67
C LYS A 109 20.83 -0.19 9.26
N MET A 110 20.24 -1.14 8.51
CA MET A 110 19.74 -0.89 7.16
C MET A 110 18.81 0.34 7.18
N LYS A 111 19.01 1.25 6.23
CA LYS A 111 18.18 2.44 6.08
C LYS A 111 16.78 2.01 5.62
N THR A 112 15.76 2.35 6.40
CA THR A 112 14.36 2.08 6.04
C THR A 112 13.64 3.38 5.71
N GLU A 113 12.86 3.35 4.65
CA GLU A 113 11.98 4.44 4.25
C GLU A 113 10.53 4.08 4.53
N LYS A 114 9.77 5.03 5.05
CA LYS A 114 8.34 4.83 5.34
C LYS A 114 7.53 5.02 4.08
N ILE A 115 6.82 3.98 3.67
CA ILE A 115 5.94 3.96 2.52
C ILE A 115 4.50 3.70 2.94
N PHE A 116 3.56 4.22 2.16
CA PHE A 116 2.14 3.98 2.34
C PHE A 116 1.65 2.95 1.33
N VAL A 117 1.03 1.88 1.82
CA VAL A 117 0.53 0.79 0.98
C VAL A 117 -0.98 0.65 1.14
N SER A 118 -1.69 0.59 0.02
CA SER A 118 -3.15 0.42 0.02
C SER A 118 -3.56 -1.03 0.24
N MET A 119 -4.56 -1.23 1.11
CA MET A 119 -5.26 -2.50 1.27
C MET A 119 -6.41 -2.67 0.27
N ASN A 120 -6.74 -1.63 -0.51
CA ASN A 120 -7.81 -1.66 -1.51
C ASN A 120 -7.33 -1.02 -2.81
N ASN A 121 -6.71 -1.84 -3.67
CA ASN A 121 -6.13 -1.38 -4.92
C ASN A 121 -7.19 -0.87 -5.92
N ARG A 122 -8.41 -1.44 -5.90
CA ARG A 122 -9.49 -1.05 -6.81
C ARG A 122 -9.92 0.41 -6.59
N ARG A 123 -10.15 0.79 -5.33
CA ARG A 123 -10.49 2.18 -4.97
C ARG A 123 -9.33 3.13 -5.21
N LEU A 124 -8.11 2.73 -4.84
CA LEU A 124 -6.92 3.55 -5.06
C LEU A 124 -6.73 3.86 -6.55
N TRP A 125 -7.02 2.91 -7.44
CA TRP A 125 -6.91 3.12 -8.88
C TRP A 125 -7.86 4.21 -9.38
N VAL A 126 -9.12 4.18 -8.96
CA VAL A 126 -10.10 5.23 -9.30
C VAL A 126 -9.61 6.60 -8.84
N PHE A 127 -9.08 6.69 -7.63
CA PHE A 127 -8.55 7.95 -7.11
C PHE A 127 -7.30 8.45 -7.85
N LYS A 128 -6.38 7.56 -8.24
CA LYS A 128 -5.20 7.93 -9.04
C LYS A 128 -5.57 8.41 -10.43
N GLU A 129 -6.52 7.75 -11.10
CA GLU A 129 -6.99 8.21 -12.40
C GLU A 129 -7.77 9.52 -12.29
N ALA A 130 -8.56 9.70 -11.24
CA ALA A 130 -9.21 10.96 -10.96
C ALA A 130 -8.20 12.09 -10.68
N GLU A 131 -7.09 11.80 -10.01
CA GLU A 131 -5.98 12.74 -9.82
C GLU A 131 -5.30 13.11 -11.13
N LYS A 132 -4.96 12.13 -11.98
CA LYS A 132 -4.38 12.39 -13.31
C LYS A 132 -5.27 13.25 -14.20
N ARG A 133 -6.59 13.10 -14.07
CA ARG A 133 -7.59 13.92 -14.78
C ARG A 133 -7.84 15.29 -14.15
N GLY A 134 -7.20 15.59 -13.01
CA GLY A 134 -7.36 16.86 -12.29
C GLY A 134 -8.71 17.00 -11.57
N ILE A 135 -9.45 15.91 -11.38
CA ILE A 135 -10.75 15.91 -10.67
C ILE A 135 -10.53 16.11 -9.17
N LEU A 136 -9.45 15.54 -8.63
CA LEU A 136 -9.06 15.64 -7.22
C LEU A 136 -7.54 15.74 -7.09
N GLN A 137 -7.06 16.24 -5.95
CA GLN A 137 -5.62 16.32 -5.64
C GLN A 137 -5.24 15.46 -4.44
N THR A 138 -6.13 15.39 -3.46
CA THR A 138 -5.94 14.64 -2.22
C THR A 138 -7.15 13.77 -1.93
N ILE A 139 -6.91 12.66 -1.24
CA ILE A 139 -7.96 11.74 -0.79
C ILE A 139 -7.86 11.51 0.70
N ARG A 140 -9.02 11.35 1.33
CA ARG A 140 -9.12 10.93 2.72
C ARG A 140 -8.89 9.43 2.81
N VAL A 141 -7.76 9.04 3.38
CA VAL A 141 -7.42 7.64 3.63
C VAL A 141 -7.65 7.29 5.10
N ARG A 142 -7.96 6.02 5.33
CA ARG A 142 -8.03 5.42 6.66
C ARG A 142 -6.67 4.78 6.97
N LEU A 143 -5.91 5.41 7.86
CA LEU A 143 -4.64 4.88 8.32
C LEU A 143 -4.89 3.73 9.30
N GLN A 144 -4.33 2.58 9.00
CA GLN A 144 -4.35 1.41 9.86
C GLN A 144 -3.22 1.49 10.90
N PRO A 145 -3.37 0.81 12.05
CA PRO A 145 -2.33 0.75 13.06
C PRO A 145 -1.01 0.24 12.50
N LYS A 146 0.11 0.75 13.00
CA LYS A 146 1.46 0.36 12.57
C LYS A 146 1.72 -1.13 12.72
N GLU A 147 1.12 -1.77 13.73
CA GLU A 147 1.17 -3.22 13.93
C GLU A 147 0.65 -4.02 12.73
N VAL A 148 -0.35 -3.49 12.01
CA VAL A 148 -0.88 -4.12 10.79
C VAL A 148 0.18 -4.04 9.68
N GLY A 149 0.77 -2.86 9.48
CA GLY A 149 1.85 -2.65 8.52
C GLY A 149 3.07 -3.52 8.81
N GLU A 150 3.54 -3.55 10.06
CA GLU A 150 4.65 -4.40 10.50
C GLU A 150 4.36 -5.88 10.29
N ARG A 151 3.14 -6.34 10.59
CA ARG A 151 2.73 -7.73 10.38
C ARG A 151 2.67 -8.11 8.91
N LEU A 152 2.20 -7.21 8.05
CA LEU A 152 2.27 -7.39 6.60
C LEU A 152 3.74 -7.47 6.15
N ALA A 153 4.59 -6.57 6.63
CA ALA A 153 5.99 -6.48 6.26
C ALA A 153 6.85 -7.66 6.75
N ARG A 154 6.43 -8.35 7.82
CA ARG A 154 7.09 -9.57 8.27
C ARG A 154 7.04 -10.64 7.18
N LYS A 155 8.23 -11.13 6.83
CA LYS A 155 8.51 -12.24 5.89
C LYS A 155 7.63 -13.45 6.24
N GLY A 156 6.53 -13.64 5.52
CA GLY A 156 5.57 -14.72 5.82
C GLY A 156 4.16 -14.52 5.27
N SER A 157 3.75 -13.29 4.96
CA SER A 157 2.48 -13.08 4.26
C SER A 157 2.62 -13.49 2.79
N ARG A 158 2.09 -14.66 2.43
CA ARG A 158 2.08 -15.19 1.04
C ARG A 158 1.47 -14.19 0.03
N ASN A 159 0.62 -13.30 0.51
CA ASN A 159 -0.13 -12.33 -0.27
C ASN A 159 0.52 -10.94 -0.31
N PHE A 160 1.56 -10.65 0.47
CA PHE A 160 2.20 -9.32 0.51
C PHE A 160 3.71 -9.42 0.42
N ARG A 161 4.28 -8.81 -0.62
CA ARG A 161 5.73 -8.71 -0.83
C ARG A 161 6.07 -7.24 -1.10
N LEU A 162 6.88 -6.64 -0.25
CA LEU A 162 7.39 -5.28 -0.45
C LEU A 162 8.09 -5.10 -1.80
N ASP A 163 8.66 -6.18 -2.32
CA ASP A 163 9.31 -6.23 -3.63
C ASP A 163 8.32 -6.11 -4.82
N ARG A 164 7.05 -6.45 -4.62
CA ARG A 164 6.01 -6.44 -5.69
C ARG A 164 5.07 -5.25 -5.63
N ILE A 165 5.26 -4.34 -4.68
CA ILE A 165 4.43 -3.13 -4.61
C ILE A 165 4.74 -2.25 -5.82
N SER A 166 3.74 -1.53 -6.32
CA SER A 166 3.90 -0.68 -7.50
C SER A 166 3.15 0.63 -7.34
N LEU A 167 3.67 1.72 -7.90
CA LEU A 167 2.93 2.98 -7.99
C LEU A 167 1.88 2.94 -9.12
N ASP A 168 2.06 2.07 -10.11
CA ASP A 168 1.08 1.85 -11.16
C ASP A 168 0.48 0.45 -11.06
N ALA A 169 -0.81 0.37 -11.35
CA ALA A 169 -1.53 -0.88 -11.49
C ALA A 169 -2.29 -0.89 -12.81
N ARG A 170 -2.24 -2.03 -13.50
CA ARG A 170 -2.98 -2.26 -14.74
C ARG A 170 -4.29 -2.98 -14.43
N ILE A 171 -5.37 -2.46 -15.00
CA ILE A 171 -6.66 -3.15 -15.02
C ILE A 171 -6.52 -4.38 -15.91
N VAL A 172 -6.84 -5.52 -15.35
CA VAL A 172 -7.04 -6.78 -16.04
C VAL A 172 -8.54 -7.01 -16.00
N ALA A 173 -9.20 -6.87 -17.15
CA ALA A 173 -10.57 -7.33 -17.29
C ALA A 173 -10.57 -8.83 -16.95
N GLU A 174 -11.41 -9.25 -15.99
CA GLU A 174 -11.73 -10.68 -15.95
C GLU A 174 -12.30 -11.00 -17.32
N LYS A 175 -11.68 -11.96 -18.03
CA LYS A 175 -12.26 -12.47 -19.27
C LYS A 175 -13.71 -12.80 -18.93
N ALA A 176 -14.64 -12.01 -19.45
CA ALA A 176 -16.03 -12.40 -19.52
C ALA A 176 -16.01 -13.80 -20.09
N THR A 177 -16.42 -14.79 -19.30
CA THR A 177 -16.92 -16.03 -19.87
C THR A 177 -17.98 -15.58 -20.86
N ALA A 178 -17.66 -15.67 -22.14
CA ALA A 178 -18.53 -15.28 -23.22
C ALA A 178 -19.79 -16.14 -23.11
N VAL A 179 -20.82 -15.60 -22.46
CA VAL A 179 -22.18 -16.06 -22.68
C VAL A 179 -22.51 -15.50 -24.05
N VAL A 180 -22.34 -16.35 -25.06
CA VAL A 180 -22.97 -16.21 -26.37
C VAL A 180 -24.46 -16.00 -26.11
N VAL A 181 -24.89 -14.76 -26.19
CA VAL A 181 -26.31 -14.43 -26.33
C VAL A 181 -26.56 -14.53 -27.81
N ASP A 182 -27.16 -15.65 -28.23
CA ASP A 182 -27.76 -15.83 -29.54
C ASP A 182 -28.61 -14.59 -29.85
N LYS A 183 -28.14 -13.81 -30.83
CA LYS A 183 -28.94 -12.79 -31.47
C LYS A 183 -29.48 -13.46 -32.71
N GLU A 184 -30.69 -14.02 -32.59
CA GLU A 184 -31.53 -14.33 -33.74
C GLU A 184 -31.77 -13.01 -34.49
N GLU A 185 -31.09 -12.86 -35.62
CA GLU A 185 -31.29 -11.78 -36.58
C GLU A 185 -32.17 -12.39 -37.68
N GLU A 186 -33.48 -12.30 -37.46
CA GLU A 186 -34.50 -12.53 -38.48
C GLU A 186 -34.58 -11.25 -39.32
N GLU A 187 -33.87 -11.20 -40.45
CA GLU A 187 -34.09 -10.17 -41.47
C GLU A 187 -34.84 -10.77 -42.67
N GLU A 188 -35.97 -10.12 -42.96
CA GLU A 188 -36.95 -10.39 -44.01
C GLU A 188 -36.32 -10.50 -45.42
N GLU A 189 -36.81 -11.47 -46.19
CA GLU A 189 -36.60 -11.53 -47.64
C GLU A 189 -37.28 -10.34 -48.35
N PRO A 190 -36.62 -9.64 -49.28
CA PRO A 190 -37.32 -8.71 -50.15
C PRO A 190 -38.09 -9.46 -51.26
N PRO A 191 -39.30 -9.00 -51.63
CA PRO A 191 -40.18 -9.73 -52.53
C PRO A 191 -39.68 -9.74 -53.97
N ARG A 192 -39.79 -10.92 -54.59
CA ARG A 192 -39.67 -11.17 -56.02
C ARG A 192 -40.77 -10.43 -56.78
N VAL A 193 -40.40 -9.69 -57.83
CA VAL A 193 -41.35 -9.26 -58.88
C VAL A 193 -40.75 -9.58 -60.24
N GLU A 194 -41.60 -10.16 -61.08
CA GLU A 194 -41.40 -10.84 -62.38
C GLU A 194 -40.54 -10.15 -63.44
#